data_AF-A0A959WHY6-F1
#
_entry.id   AF-A0A959WHY6-F1
#
_cell.length_a   1.000
_cell.length_b   1.000
_cell.length_c   1.000
_cell.angle_alpha   90.00
_cell.angle_beta   90.00
_cell.angle_gamma   90.00
#
_symmetry.space_group_name_H-M   'P 1'
#
loop_
_entity.id
_entity.type
_entity.pdbx_description
1 polymer ?
#
loop_
_entity_poly.entity_id
_entity_poly.type
_entity_poly.pdbx_seq_one_letter_code
_entity_poly.pdbx_strand_id
1 'polypeptide(L)'
;MEAATTTQQAVPPPRLRDTYNNEVLPKLIETFGYSTPMRAPRLEKITLNMGLGSSYDTKQREKAIGELATIAGQQPNIRIAKKSIASFKLREGMPVGASVTL
;
A
#
# COMPACT_ATOMS: atom_id res chain seq x y z
N MET A 1 1.90 -26.87 41.02
CA MET A 1 1.85 -27.17 39.57
C MET A 1 0.76 -26.29 38.99
N GLU A 2 1.06 -24.99 38.85
CA GLU A 2 0.09 -23.98 38.41
C GLU A 2 0.16 -23.85 36.89
N ALA A 3 -0.99 -23.96 36.24
CA ALA A 3 -1.16 -23.86 34.81
C ALA A 3 -1.00 -22.40 34.35
N ALA A 4 0.04 -22.13 33.58
CA ALA A 4 0.18 -20.89 32.83
C ALA A 4 -0.76 -20.91 31.62
N THR A 5 -1.95 -20.36 31.78
CA THR A 5 -2.84 -20.04 30.65
C THR A 5 -2.25 -18.83 29.91
N THR A 6 -1.51 -19.09 28.83
CA THR A 6 -1.09 -18.06 27.87
C THR A 6 -2.32 -17.55 27.14
N THR A 7 -2.88 -16.42 27.59
CA THR A 7 -3.93 -15.71 26.86
C THR A 7 -3.34 -15.15 25.57
N GLN A 8 -3.57 -15.85 24.46
CA GLN A 8 -3.30 -15.34 23.12
C GLN A 8 -4.23 -14.14 22.89
N GLN A 9 -3.68 -12.93 22.98
CA GLN A 9 -4.35 -11.72 22.55
C GLN A 9 -4.47 -11.75 21.03
N ALA A 10 -5.67 -12.05 20.52
CA ALA A 10 -5.99 -11.91 19.12
C ALA A 10 -5.89 -10.42 18.73
N VAL A 11 -5.15 -10.12 17.67
CA VAL A 11 -4.98 -8.76 17.14
C VAL A 11 -6.37 -8.15 16.90
N PRO A 12 -6.69 -6.96 17.46
CA PRO A 12 -7.98 -6.35 17.26
C PRO A 12 -8.23 -6.10 15.76
N PRO A 13 -9.47 -6.24 15.29
CA PRO A 13 -9.80 -6.00 13.89
C PRO A 13 -9.39 -4.57 13.47
N PRO A 14 -8.91 -4.38 12.23
CA PRO A 14 -8.52 -3.06 11.76
C PRO A 14 -9.71 -2.10 11.79
N ARG A 15 -9.57 -0.97 12.49
CA ARG A 15 -10.65 0.03 12.69
C ARG A 15 -11.45 0.35 11.41
N LEU A 16 -10.76 0.55 10.29
CA LEU A 16 -11.38 0.89 9.00
C LEU A 16 -12.20 -0.27 8.40
N ARG A 17 -11.83 -1.51 8.69
CA ARG A 17 -12.58 -2.70 8.24
C ARG A 17 -13.92 -2.80 8.96
N ASP A 18 -13.94 -2.50 10.25
CA ASP A 18 -15.18 -2.49 11.03
C ASP A 18 -16.11 -1.35 10.61
N THR A 19 -15.57 -0.13 10.44
CA THR A 19 -16.35 0.99 9.90
C THR A 19 -16.92 0.69 8.51
N TYR A 20 -16.14 0.04 7.64
CA TYR A 20 -16.61 -0.33 6.31
C TYR A 20 -17.78 -1.33 6.37
N ASN A 21 -17.67 -2.37 7.19
CA ASN A 21 -18.70 -3.41 7.31
C ASN A 21 -19.98 -2.90 7.99
N ASN A 22 -19.84 -2.09 9.04
CA ASN A 22 -20.97 -1.69 9.90
C ASN A 22 -21.71 -0.47 9.38
N GLU A 23 -21.01 0.48 8.74
CA GLU A 23 -21.61 1.77 8.36
C GLU A 23 -21.66 1.98 6.85
N VAL A 24 -20.56 1.70 6.14
CA VAL A 24 -20.41 2.08 4.73
C VAL A 24 -21.16 1.12 3.80
N LEU A 25 -21.02 -0.18 4.04
CA LEU A 25 -21.68 -1.23 3.25
C LEU A 25 -23.22 -1.15 3.28
N PRO A 26 -23.91 -1.01 4.43
CA PRO A 26 -25.36 -0.86 4.44
C PRO A 26 -25.82 0.43 3.75
N LYS A 27 -25.14 1.56 3.97
CA LYS A 27 -25.45 2.84 3.30
C LYS A 27 -25.31 2.75 1.77
N LEU A 28 -24.29 2.05 1.27
CA LEU A 28 -24.10 1.80 -0.16
C LEU A 28 -25.22 0.94 -0.75
N ILE A 29 -25.65 -0.10 -0.03
CA ILE A 29 -26.74 -0.98 -0.50
C ILE A 29 -28.07 -0.22 -0.54
N GLU A 30 -28.36 0.60 0.47
CA GLU A 30 -29.58 1.42 0.52
C GLU A 30 -29.60 2.49 -0.58
N THR A 31 -28.49 3.21 -0.77
CA THR A 31 -28.41 4.31 -1.75
C THR A 31 -28.46 3.81 -3.20
N PHE A 32 -27.81 2.67 -3.50
CA PHE A 32 -27.65 2.18 -4.87
C PHE A 32 -28.52 0.96 -5.19
N GLY A 33 -29.30 0.45 -4.24
CA GLY A 33 -30.28 -0.62 -4.45
C GLY A 33 -29.67 -1.94 -4.90
N TYR A 34 -28.47 -2.29 -4.44
CA TYR A 34 -27.80 -3.52 -4.90
C TYR A 34 -28.59 -4.78 -4.49
N SER A 35 -28.87 -5.65 -5.47
CA SER A 35 -29.58 -6.93 -5.25
C SER A 35 -28.83 -7.93 -4.36
N THR A 36 -27.53 -7.75 -4.19
CA THR A 36 -26.67 -8.70 -3.50
C THR A 36 -25.54 -7.96 -2.77
N PRO A 37 -25.25 -8.27 -1.50
CA PRO A 37 -24.22 -7.57 -0.72
C PRO A 37 -22.81 -7.69 -1.30
N MET A 38 -22.55 -8.72 -2.13
CA MET A 38 -21.26 -8.88 -2.82
C MET A 38 -21.06 -7.94 -4.01
N ARG A 39 -22.10 -7.26 -4.52
CA ARG A 39 -21.96 -6.24 -5.57
C ARG A 39 -21.49 -4.89 -5.04
N ALA A 40 -21.54 -4.68 -3.72
CA ALA A 40 -21.10 -3.43 -3.13
C ALA A 40 -19.60 -3.19 -3.43
N PRO A 41 -19.20 -1.97 -3.83
CA PRO A 41 -17.81 -1.65 -4.13
C PRO A 41 -16.89 -1.91 -2.94
N ARG A 42 -15.77 -2.58 -3.17
CA ARG A 42 -14.74 -2.92 -2.16
C ARG A 42 -13.41 -2.27 -2.53
N LEU A 43 -12.63 -1.94 -1.51
CA LEU A 43 -11.25 -1.51 -1.69
C LEU A 43 -10.39 -2.76 -1.99
N GLU A 44 -9.81 -2.83 -3.19
CA GLU A 44 -8.98 -3.98 -3.61
C GLU A 44 -7.53 -3.85 -3.13
N LYS A 45 -6.90 -2.69 -3.36
CA LYS A 45 -5.51 -2.42 -2.99
C LYS A 45 -5.23 -0.91 -2.94
N ILE A 46 -4.25 -0.51 -2.14
CA ILE A 46 -3.70 0.84 -2.13
C ILE A 46 -2.25 0.79 -2.60
N THR A 47 -1.95 1.41 -3.74
CA THR A 47 -0.58 1.53 -4.24
C THR A 47 0.04 2.86 -3.82
N LEU A 48 1.11 2.81 -3.04
CA LEU A 48 1.95 3.96 -2.74
C LEU A 48 3.11 3.99 -3.75
N ASN A 49 3.24 5.08 -4.49
CA ASN A 49 4.31 5.28 -5.45
C ASN A 49 5.08 6.55 -5.11
N MET A 50 6.41 6.45 -5.14
CA MET A 50 7.29 7.60 -5.04
C MET A 50 8.22 7.63 -6.25
N GLY A 51 8.04 8.65 -7.09
CA GLY A 51 8.97 8.98 -8.15
C GLY A 51 10.13 9.79 -7.59
N LEU A 52 11.35 9.28 -7.71
CA LEU A 52 12.55 9.93 -7.16
C LEU A 52 13.27 10.81 -8.18
N GLY A 53 12.72 10.92 -9.39
CA GLY A 53 13.27 11.76 -10.46
C GLY A 53 14.66 11.30 -10.91
N SER A 54 15.22 12.02 -11.87
CA SER A 54 16.55 11.75 -12.44
C SER A 54 17.71 12.18 -11.53
N SER A 55 17.47 12.40 -10.23
CA SER A 55 18.53 12.75 -9.29
C SER A 55 19.32 11.48 -8.94
N TYR A 56 20.43 11.30 -9.65
CA TYR A 56 21.37 10.18 -9.58
C TYR A 56 22.05 9.95 -8.22
N ASP A 57 21.65 10.67 -7.17
CA ASP A 57 22.24 10.52 -5.83
C ASP A 57 21.70 9.26 -5.15
N THR A 58 22.51 8.20 -5.20
CA THR A 58 22.25 6.90 -4.58
C THR A 58 21.81 7.02 -3.11
N LYS A 59 22.37 7.99 -2.38
CA LYS A 59 22.04 8.24 -0.97
C LYS A 59 20.60 8.71 -0.74
N GLN A 60 20.11 9.60 -1.59
CA GLN A 60 18.73 10.12 -1.46
C GLN A 60 17.71 9.02 -1.77
N ARG A 61 18.03 8.15 -2.73
CA ARG A 61 17.19 7.01 -3.08
C ARG A 61 17.07 6.01 -1.94
N GLU A 62 18.18 5.65 -1.30
CA GLU A 62 18.18 4.72 -0.17
C GLU A 62 17.39 5.28 1.02
N LYS A 63 17.56 6.58 1.30
CA LYS A 63 16.80 7.27 2.34
C LYS A 63 15.29 7.24 2.05
N ALA A 64 14.89 7.55 0.83
CA ALA A 64 13.48 7.50 0.42
C ALA A 64 12.88 6.08 0.48
N ILE A 65 13.65 5.05 0.14
CA ILE A 65 13.22 3.65 0.30
C ILE A 65 13.05 3.31 1.79
N GLY A 66 13.95 3.76 2.67
CA GLY A 66 13.83 3.57 4.11
C GLY A 66 12.62 4.28 4.71
N GLU A 67 12.33 5.51 4.28
CA GLU A 67 11.15 6.27 4.68
C GLU A 67 9.86 5.57 4.21
N LEU A 68 9.80 5.12 2.95
CA LEU A 68 8.66 4.34 2.45
C LEU A 68 8.47 3.01 3.18
N ALA A 69 9.55 2.32 3.49
CA ALA A 69 9.50 1.07 4.25
C ALA A 69 8.93 1.32 5.66
N THR A 70 9.31 2.42 6.29
CA THR A 70 8.81 2.82 7.61
C THR A 70 7.33 3.19 7.56
N ILE A 71 6.89 3.92 6.52
CA ILE A 71 5.49 4.33 6.36
C ILE A 71 4.60 3.14 6.03
N ALA A 72 5.00 2.30 5.08
CA ALA A 72 4.17 1.22 4.57
C ALA A 72 4.30 -0.09 5.37
N GLY A 73 5.33 -0.22 6.21
CA GLY A 73 5.63 -1.45 6.95
C GLY A 73 6.07 -2.63 6.08
N GLN A 74 6.37 -2.39 4.80
CA GLN A 74 6.75 -3.41 3.83
C GLN A 74 7.95 -2.93 3.02
N GLN A 75 8.78 -3.86 2.54
CA GLN A 75 9.92 -3.52 1.70
C GLN A 75 9.44 -2.99 0.34
N PRO A 76 9.79 -1.74 -0.05
CA PRO A 76 9.37 -1.18 -1.32
C PRO A 76 10.03 -1.85 -2.52
N ASN A 77 9.26 -2.04 -3.59
CA ASN A 77 9.78 -2.55 -4.87
C ASN A 77 10.39 -1.41 -5.70
N ILE A 78 11.65 -1.56 -6.08
CA ILE A 78 12.39 -0.59 -6.89
C ILE A 78 11.95 -0.69 -8.35
N ARG A 79 11.49 0.43 -8.93
CA ARG A 79 11.05 0.51 -10.33
C ARG A 79 12.18 0.97 -11.22
N ILE A 80 12.47 0.17 -12.24
CA ILE A 80 13.44 0.48 -13.30
C ILE A 80 12.77 1.17 -14.50
N ALA A 81 13.54 1.98 -15.19
CA ALA A 81 13.17 2.62 -16.45
C ALA A 81 12.96 1.57 -17.56
N LYS A 82 11.77 1.56 -18.17
CA LYS A 82 11.44 0.67 -19.30
C LYS A 82 11.84 1.24 -20.67
N LYS A 83 12.02 2.55 -20.78
CA LYS A 83 12.32 3.25 -22.03
C LYS A 83 13.41 4.28 -21.79
N SER A 84 14.28 4.47 -22.77
CA SER A 84 15.27 5.53 -22.76
C SER A 84 14.66 6.82 -23.33
N ILE A 85 14.75 7.93 -22.59
CA ILE A 85 14.20 9.24 -23.00
C ILE A 85 15.25 10.32 -22.75
N ALA A 86 15.76 10.90 -23.83
CA ALA A 86 16.85 11.88 -23.80
C ALA A 86 16.50 13.15 -23.00
N SER A 87 15.26 13.63 -23.09
CA SER A 87 14.78 14.83 -22.36
C SER A 87 14.92 14.71 -20.84
N PHE A 88 14.80 13.49 -20.32
CA PHE A 88 14.95 13.19 -18.88
C PHE A 88 16.34 12.63 -18.55
N LYS A 89 17.25 12.59 -19.53
CA LYS A 89 18.57 11.95 -19.46
C LYS A 89 18.49 10.48 -19.02
N LEU A 90 17.36 9.82 -19.27
CA LEU A 90 17.05 8.49 -18.75
C LEU A 90 17.52 7.40 -19.72
N ARG A 91 18.22 6.38 -19.21
CA ARG A 91 18.54 5.13 -19.91
C ARG A 91 17.73 3.97 -19.33
N GLU A 92 17.44 2.99 -20.17
CA GLU A 92 16.84 1.71 -19.75
C GLU A 92 17.65 1.02 -18.65
N GLY A 93 16.95 0.44 -17.69
CA GLY A 93 17.55 -0.25 -16.55
C GLY A 93 17.94 0.66 -15.37
N MET A 94 17.86 1.99 -15.49
CA MET A 94 18.12 2.88 -14.36
C MET A 94 16.95 2.87 -13.36
N PRO A 95 17.22 2.85 -12.04
CA PRO A 95 16.17 2.95 -11.03
C PRO A 95 15.57 4.37 -11.02
N VAL A 96 14.25 4.47 -11.08
CA VAL A 96 13.51 5.76 -11.19
C VAL A 96 12.67 6.07 -9.96
N GLY A 97 12.27 5.03 -9.22
CA GLY A 97 11.42 5.21 -8.06
C GLY A 97 11.21 3.92 -7.28
N ALA A 98 10.33 4.00 -6.28
CA ALA A 98 9.93 2.87 -5.46
C ALA A 98 8.40 2.84 -5.33
N SER A 99 7.84 1.65 -5.25
CA SER A 99 6.40 1.45 -5.05
C SER A 99 6.11 0.35 -4.05
N VAL A 100 5.11 0.55 -3.21
CA VAL A 100 4.54 -0.45 -2.30
C VAL A 100 3.07 -0.65 -2.67
N THR A 101 2.57 -1.89 -2.57
CA THR A 101 1.14 -2.20 -2.71
C THR A 101 0.67 -2.79 -1.39
N LEU A 102 -0.29 -2.13 -0.75
CA LEU A 102 -0.96 -2.55 0.48
C LEU A 102 -2.30 -3.20 0.15
#